data_AF-A0A5Y2WMV7-F1
#
_entry.id   AF-A0A5Y2WMV7-F1
#
_cell.length_a   1.000
_cell.length_b   1.000
_cell.length_c   1.000
_cell.angle_alpha   90.00
_cell.angle_beta   90.00
_cell.angle_gamma   90.00
#
_symmetry.space_group_name_H-M   'P 1'
#
loop_
_entity.id
_entity.type
_entity.pdbx_description
1 polymer ?
#
loop_
_entity_poly.entity_id
_entity_poly.type
_entity_poly.pdbx_seq_one_letter_code
_entity_poly.pdbx_strand_id
1 'polypeptide(L)'
;MANPLLFRSLLRDAPLANASNQQGAAAFAFTPRHKLAQMVMTGCMNETFYASGQAQLNDVLATAKDLDDLFLAQLAIYGRERGMMKDMPALLTAILAARGSALLPVVFTRVINNGRMLRNFMQMLRSGVTGRRSLGTRPKKLVQRWLQNASEERLLQASVGNAPSLADIVKMVHPRPQAAWQEAFFAWLIGKPCDKAQLPEKTRALLAFREGDMGAALPDVSFLLLTNAPLSREQWAQLAQRMSWQTLRMNLNTLARHDVFENATLAASVAQRLADRAQVRQSWVYPYQLLSAWSNLQSGVPQVIREALAQAMEYALENIPPFRGNVVVCPDVSGSMKSSITGYRKGATSKIRCVDVAGLIAAAVLRNHPQARVLPFECDVVDVRLDARQSVMHNAQKLAAVGGGGTNCSAPLRRLLNERARVDLVIMVSDNESWVDKSRHGSTATMECWIELK
;
A
#
# COMPACT_ATOMS: atom_id res chain seq x y z
N MET A 1 52.05 23.29 -24.83
CA MET A 1 51.64 22.32 -23.78
C MET A 1 50.12 22.31 -23.70
N ALA A 2 49.50 21.13 -23.75
CA ALA A 2 48.05 21.01 -23.57
C ALA A 2 47.67 21.39 -22.13
N ASN A 3 46.56 22.11 -21.94
CA ASN A 3 46.11 22.58 -20.63
C ASN A 3 45.75 21.39 -19.71
N PRO A 4 46.50 21.12 -18.64
CA PRO A 4 46.27 19.96 -17.77
C PRO A 4 44.89 19.98 -17.07
N LEU A 5 44.26 21.16 -16.95
CA LEU A 5 42.91 21.31 -16.39
C LEU A 5 41.82 20.92 -17.39
N LEU A 6 42.08 21.05 -18.70
CA LEU A 6 41.13 20.71 -19.77
C LEU A 6 41.31 19.28 -20.28
N PHE A 7 42.51 18.71 -20.15
CA PHE A 7 42.86 17.38 -20.66
C PHE A 7 43.20 16.39 -19.54
N ARG A 8 42.50 16.49 -18.41
CA ARG A 8 42.57 15.48 -17.34
C ARG A 8 41.97 14.17 -17.85
N SER A 9 42.69 13.07 -17.66
CA SER A 9 42.19 11.71 -17.86
C SER A 9 40.94 11.50 -16.99
N LEU A 10 39.81 11.10 -17.61
CA LEU A 10 38.51 10.77 -16.99
C LEU A 10 38.60 9.48 -16.14
N LEU A 11 39.54 9.40 -15.21
CA LEU A 11 39.59 8.33 -14.23
C LEU A 11 38.50 8.57 -13.19
N ARG A 12 37.33 7.94 -13.41
CA ARG A 12 36.23 7.76 -12.45
C ARG A 12 35.86 9.00 -11.61
N ASP A 13 35.70 10.16 -12.23
CA ASP A 13 35.11 11.29 -11.51
C ASP A 13 33.66 10.94 -11.17
N ALA A 14 33.35 10.91 -9.87
CA ALA A 14 32.01 10.69 -9.39
C ALA A 14 31.09 11.79 -9.94
N PRO A 15 29.85 11.45 -10.39
CA PRO A 15 28.97 12.43 -11.00
C PRO A 15 28.66 13.53 -10.00
N LEU A 16 28.62 14.77 -10.48
CA LEU A 16 28.29 15.92 -9.64
C LEU A 16 26.82 15.87 -9.23
N ALA A 17 26.54 16.15 -7.96
CA ALA A 17 25.17 16.31 -7.47
C ALA A 17 24.46 17.45 -8.21
N ASN A 18 23.18 17.26 -8.52
CA ASN A 18 22.37 18.19 -9.31
C ASN A 18 21.13 18.71 -8.56
N ALA A 19 21.03 18.41 -7.26
CA ALA A 19 19.96 18.86 -6.39
C ALA A 19 20.44 18.94 -4.93
N SER A 20 19.56 19.43 -4.07
CA SER A 20 19.71 19.35 -2.63
C SER A 20 18.53 18.57 -2.03
N ASN A 21 18.79 17.79 -1.00
CA ASN A 21 17.74 17.12 -0.22
C ASN A 21 17.04 18.10 0.75
N GLN A 22 16.07 17.61 1.52
CA GLN A 22 15.28 18.45 2.44
C GLN A 22 16.13 19.00 3.60
N GLN A 23 17.29 18.39 3.86
CA GLN A 23 18.28 18.84 4.84
C GLN A 23 19.33 19.81 4.26
N GLY A 24 19.19 20.19 2.99
CA GLY A 24 20.10 21.09 2.27
C GLY A 24 21.46 20.48 1.95
N ALA A 25 21.61 19.16 2.00
CA ALA A 25 22.81 18.44 1.56
C ALA A 25 22.76 18.12 0.07
N ALA A 26 23.91 17.97 -0.57
CA ALA A 26 24.01 17.60 -1.98
C ALA A 26 23.32 16.24 -2.26
N ALA A 27 22.55 16.17 -3.35
CA ALA A 27 21.77 15.01 -3.73
C ALA A 27 21.60 14.90 -5.26
N PHE A 28 21.05 13.77 -5.71
CA PHE A 28 20.68 13.56 -7.11
C PHE A 28 19.17 13.62 -7.28
N ALA A 29 18.70 14.53 -8.14
CA ALA A 29 17.28 14.62 -8.47
C ALA A 29 16.83 13.33 -9.19
N PHE A 30 15.66 12.82 -8.79
CA PHE A 30 14.99 11.79 -9.57
C PHE A 30 14.56 12.35 -10.93
N THR A 31 14.67 11.50 -11.97
CA THR A 31 14.02 11.79 -13.25
C THR A 31 12.51 11.88 -13.05
N PRO A 32 11.76 12.65 -13.87
CA PRO A 32 10.31 12.77 -13.72
C PRO A 32 9.57 11.42 -13.69
N ARG A 33 9.98 10.47 -14.54
CA ARG A 33 9.43 9.11 -14.56
C ARG A 33 9.69 8.36 -13.26
N HIS A 34 10.92 8.43 -12.73
CA HIS A 34 11.26 7.81 -11.45
C HIS A 34 10.47 8.45 -10.31
N LYS A 35 10.48 9.78 -10.21
CA LYS A 35 9.77 10.54 -9.19
C LYS A 35 8.29 10.15 -9.14
N LEU A 36 7.62 10.14 -10.29
CA LEU A 36 6.21 9.74 -10.35
C LEU A 36 6.00 8.27 -9.99
N ALA A 37 6.86 7.37 -10.46
CA ALA A 37 6.77 5.95 -10.12
C ALA A 37 6.90 5.71 -8.60
N GLN A 38 7.84 6.41 -7.95
CA GLN A 38 8.01 6.36 -6.50
C GLN A 38 6.73 6.84 -5.80
N MET A 39 6.24 8.04 -6.15
CA MET A 39 5.01 8.61 -5.56
C MET A 39 3.78 7.70 -5.73
N VAL A 40 3.66 7.00 -6.86
CA VAL A 40 2.54 6.08 -7.11
C VAL A 40 2.63 4.83 -6.25
N MET A 41 3.85 4.33 -6.00
CA MET A 41 4.08 3.07 -5.27
C MET A 41 4.15 3.27 -3.75
N THR A 42 4.47 4.47 -3.26
CA THR A 42 4.63 4.75 -1.82
C THR A 42 3.65 5.80 -1.29
N GLY A 43 3.10 6.67 -2.15
CA GLY A 43 2.29 7.80 -1.76
C GLY A 43 0.89 7.41 -1.28
N CYS A 44 0.54 7.89 -0.07
CA CYS A 44 -0.79 7.72 0.53
C CYS A 44 -1.65 9.00 0.51
N MET A 45 -1.17 10.10 -0.08
CA MET A 45 -1.83 11.43 -0.06
C MET A 45 -2.16 11.94 1.36
N ASN A 46 -1.34 11.59 2.34
CA ASN A 46 -1.43 12.03 3.73
C ASN A 46 -0.21 12.90 4.07
N GLU A 47 -0.26 13.59 5.21
CA GLU A 47 0.87 14.37 5.72
C GLU A 47 2.04 13.46 6.10
N THR A 48 3.11 13.44 5.32
CA THR A 48 4.35 12.72 5.65
C THR A 48 5.30 13.65 6.41
N PHE A 49 6.44 13.11 6.88
CA PHE A 49 7.44 13.88 7.63
C PHE A 49 7.92 15.14 6.88
N TYR A 50 7.96 15.10 5.55
CA TYR A 50 8.47 16.19 4.71
C TYR A 50 7.41 16.92 3.88
N ALA A 51 6.19 16.38 3.72
CA ALA A 51 5.21 16.96 2.78
C ALA A 51 3.76 16.75 3.21
N SER A 52 2.93 17.78 3.03
CA SER A 52 1.48 17.68 3.20
C SER A 52 0.83 16.89 2.06
N GLY A 53 -0.37 16.33 2.30
CA GLY A 53 -1.12 15.62 1.25
C GLY A 53 -1.44 16.51 0.04
N GLN A 54 -1.66 17.81 0.25
CA GLN A 54 -1.89 18.77 -0.84
C GLN A 54 -0.62 19.04 -1.65
N ALA A 55 0.55 19.13 -0.99
CA ALA A 55 1.82 19.28 -1.68
C ALA A 55 2.12 18.05 -2.54
N GLN A 56 1.88 16.84 -2.03
CA GLN A 56 2.03 15.60 -2.79
C GLN A 56 1.12 15.56 -4.02
N LEU A 57 -0.15 15.98 -3.88
CA LEU A 57 -1.08 16.04 -5.00
C LEU A 57 -0.61 17.02 -6.08
N ASN A 58 -0.19 18.22 -5.68
CA ASN A 58 0.34 19.21 -6.61
C ASN A 58 1.57 18.69 -7.35
N ASP A 59 2.47 18.00 -6.64
CA ASP A 59 3.69 17.45 -7.22
C ASP A 59 3.42 16.31 -8.22
N VAL A 60 2.46 15.44 -7.91
CA VAL A 60 2.00 14.40 -8.85
C VAL A 60 1.39 15.04 -10.11
N LEU A 61 0.55 16.05 -9.96
CA LEU A 61 -0.07 16.73 -11.11
C LEU A 61 0.97 17.46 -11.97
N ALA A 62 1.92 18.16 -11.33
CA ALA A 62 3.00 18.85 -12.02
C ALA A 62 3.90 17.85 -12.75
N THR A 63 4.34 16.78 -12.08
CA THR A 63 5.21 15.76 -12.68
C THR A 63 4.49 15.00 -13.82
N ALA A 64 3.20 14.67 -13.64
CA ALA A 64 2.43 13.96 -14.66
C ALA A 64 2.19 14.81 -15.90
N LYS A 65 2.12 16.15 -15.78
CA LYS A 65 1.82 17.09 -16.87
C LYS A 65 2.73 16.88 -18.08
N ASP A 66 4.01 16.61 -17.85
CA ASP A 66 5.04 16.53 -18.90
C ASP A 66 5.33 15.08 -19.34
N LEU A 67 4.64 14.09 -18.75
CA LEU A 67 4.80 12.68 -19.08
C LEU A 67 3.75 12.20 -20.07
N ASP A 68 4.16 11.28 -20.95
CA ASP A 68 3.32 10.70 -21.98
C ASP A 68 2.23 9.79 -21.41
N ASP A 69 1.10 9.71 -22.12
CA ASP A 69 -0.07 8.94 -21.69
C ASP A 69 0.20 7.44 -21.55
N LEU A 70 1.11 6.89 -22.35
CA LEU A 70 1.47 5.47 -22.29
C LEU A 70 2.16 5.15 -20.96
N PHE A 71 3.12 5.96 -20.55
CA PHE A 71 3.77 5.83 -19.26
C PHE A 71 2.77 5.96 -18.09
N LEU A 72 1.90 6.98 -18.12
CA LEU A 72 0.88 7.16 -17.08
C LEU A 72 -0.08 5.97 -17.01
N ALA A 73 -0.47 5.41 -18.15
CA ALA A 73 -1.33 4.23 -18.24
C ALA A 73 -0.67 2.99 -17.64
N GLN A 74 0.58 2.71 -18.03
CA GLN A 74 1.36 1.60 -17.49
C GLN A 74 1.54 1.74 -15.97
N LEU A 75 1.86 2.94 -15.51
CA LEU A 75 2.08 3.19 -14.09
C LEU A 75 0.79 3.09 -13.26
N ALA A 76 -0.35 3.57 -13.77
CA ALA A 76 -1.65 3.40 -13.11
C ALA A 76 -1.99 1.92 -12.92
N ILE A 77 -1.82 1.12 -13.98
CA ILE A 77 -2.05 -0.32 -13.97
C ILE A 77 -1.09 -1.00 -13.00
N TYR A 78 0.21 -0.72 -13.09
CA TYR A 78 1.23 -1.32 -12.24
C TYR A 78 1.01 -0.99 -10.76
N GLY A 79 0.72 0.28 -10.45
CA GLY A 79 0.39 0.72 -9.10
C GLY A 79 -0.84 0.00 -8.54
N ARG A 80 -1.85 -0.28 -9.37
CA ARG A 80 -3.05 -1.01 -8.93
C ARG A 80 -2.80 -2.51 -8.75
N GLU A 81 -2.22 -3.17 -9.74
CA GLU A 81 -2.14 -4.64 -9.82
C GLU A 81 -0.93 -5.22 -9.11
N ARG A 82 0.17 -4.46 -9.03
CA ARG A 82 1.39 -4.86 -8.31
C ARG A 82 1.50 -4.09 -7.01
N GLY A 83 1.37 -2.77 -7.04
CA GLY A 83 1.43 -1.96 -5.80
C GLY A 83 0.23 -2.14 -4.86
N MET A 84 -0.89 -2.69 -5.34
CA MET A 84 -2.17 -2.75 -4.59
C MET A 84 -2.68 -1.37 -4.12
N MET A 85 -2.21 -0.31 -4.79
CA MET A 85 -2.52 1.08 -4.46
C MET A 85 -3.94 1.44 -4.88
N LYS A 86 -4.46 2.53 -4.30
CA LYS A 86 -5.85 2.96 -4.47
C LYS A 86 -5.93 4.37 -5.06
N ASP A 87 -5.50 5.37 -4.31
CA ASP A 87 -5.73 6.77 -4.68
C ASP A 87 -4.85 7.19 -5.86
N MET A 88 -3.55 6.84 -5.84
CA MET A 88 -2.62 7.18 -6.93
C MET A 88 -3.04 6.57 -8.30
N PRO A 89 -3.34 5.26 -8.43
CA PRO A 89 -3.86 4.71 -9.68
C PRO A 89 -5.17 5.36 -10.15
N ALA A 90 -6.09 5.65 -9.23
CA ALA A 90 -7.34 6.33 -9.57
C ALA A 90 -7.09 7.75 -10.09
N LEU A 91 -6.14 8.47 -9.49
CA LEU A 91 -5.75 9.82 -9.91
C LEU A 91 -5.14 9.81 -11.31
N LEU A 92 -4.19 8.90 -11.58
CA LEU A 92 -3.61 8.75 -12.92
C LEU A 92 -4.69 8.40 -13.97
N THR A 93 -5.65 7.56 -13.61
CA THR A 93 -6.81 7.26 -14.46
C THR A 93 -7.67 8.51 -14.72
N ALA A 94 -7.86 9.36 -13.71
CA ALA A 94 -8.57 10.63 -13.84
C ALA A 94 -7.80 11.66 -14.70
N ILE A 95 -6.47 11.70 -14.62
CA ILE A 95 -5.62 12.53 -15.49
C ILE A 95 -5.77 12.08 -16.96
N LEU A 96 -5.68 10.78 -17.23
CA LEU A 96 -5.90 10.23 -18.57
C LEU A 96 -7.31 10.54 -19.10
N ALA A 97 -8.32 10.54 -18.21
CA ALA A 97 -9.67 10.95 -18.55
C ALA A 97 -9.77 12.43 -18.91
N ALA A 98 -9.11 13.31 -18.16
CA ALA A 98 -9.07 14.74 -18.43
C ALA A 98 -8.37 15.06 -19.75
N ARG A 99 -7.29 14.33 -20.06
CA ARG A 99 -6.55 14.42 -21.33
C ARG A 99 -7.30 13.86 -22.55
N GLY A 100 -8.38 13.11 -22.34
CA GLY A 100 -9.08 12.44 -23.44
C GLY A 100 -8.30 11.25 -24.03
N SER A 101 -7.37 10.68 -23.27
CA SER A 101 -6.44 9.65 -23.71
C SER A 101 -7.13 8.47 -24.40
N ALA A 102 -6.57 7.99 -25.52
CA ALA A 102 -7.02 6.77 -26.19
C ALA A 102 -6.94 5.53 -25.29
N LEU A 103 -6.01 5.52 -24.33
CA LEU A 103 -5.74 4.39 -23.42
C LEU A 103 -6.73 4.28 -22.25
N LEU A 104 -7.55 5.32 -22.02
CA LEU A 104 -8.46 5.38 -20.87
C LEU A 104 -9.34 4.13 -20.68
N PRO A 105 -9.98 3.53 -21.71
CA PRO A 105 -10.83 2.36 -21.52
C PRO A 105 -10.06 1.15 -20.96
N VAL A 106 -8.84 0.91 -21.44
CA VAL A 106 -8.00 -0.20 -20.99
C VAL A 106 -7.58 0.01 -19.53
N VAL A 107 -7.12 1.23 -19.23
CA VAL A 107 -6.71 1.59 -17.86
C VAL A 107 -7.89 1.54 -16.90
N PHE A 108 -9.04 2.09 -17.29
CA PHE A 108 -10.25 2.11 -16.45
C PHE A 108 -10.68 0.69 -16.07
N THR A 109 -10.74 -0.24 -17.03
CA THR A 109 -11.14 -1.63 -16.76
C THR A 109 -10.22 -2.32 -15.75
N ARG A 110 -8.91 -2.09 -15.83
CA ARG A 110 -7.91 -2.72 -14.96
C ARG A 110 -7.79 -2.04 -13.60
N VAL A 111 -7.91 -0.71 -13.57
CA VAL A 111 -7.71 0.09 -12.35
C VAL A 111 -9.00 0.21 -11.53
N ILE A 112 -10.13 0.49 -12.17
CA ILE A 112 -11.43 0.74 -11.52
C ILE A 112 -12.18 -0.58 -11.30
N ASN A 113 -11.52 -1.50 -10.60
CA ASN A 113 -11.94 -2.88 -10.49
C ASN A 113 -12.93 -3.17 -9.33
N ASN A 114 -13.26 -2.19 -8.50
CA ASN A 114 -14.25 -2.33 -7.41
C ASN A 114 -14.94 -1.00 -7.08
N GLY A 115 -15.96 -1.03 -6.22
CA GLY A 115 -16.73 0.16 -5.84
C GLY A 115 -15.92 1.26 -5.15
N ARG A 116 -14.90 0.91 -4.37
CA ARG A 116 -14.00 1.91 -3.76
C ARG A 116 -13.21 2.67 -4.83
N MET A 117 -12.61 1.95 -5.78
CA MET A 117 -11.86 2.57 -6.88
C MET A 117 -12.78 3.44 -7.74
N LEU A 118 -14.02 3.00 -7.97
CA LEU A 118 -15.02 3.78 -8.70
C LEU A 118 -15.32 5.10 -7.98
N ARG A 119 -15.57 5.06 -6.66
CA ARG A 119 -15.78 6.28 -5.85
C ARG A 119 -14.59 7.21 -5.88
N ASN A 120 -13.38 6.69 -5.68
CA ASN A 120 -12.15 7.49 -5.71
C ASN A 120 -12.01 8.23 -7.05
N PHE A 121 -12.17 7.51 -8.16
CA PHE A 121 -12.14 8.09 -9.50
C PHE A 121 -13.22 9.16 -9.70
N MET A 122 -14.46 8.88 -9.28
CA MET A 122 -15.56 9.85 -9.37
C MET A 122 -15.33 11.08 -8.51
N GLN A 123 -14.79 10.93 -7.31
CA GLN A 123 -14.44 12.04 -6.43
C GLN A 123 -13.37 12.93 -7.05
N MET A 124 -12.33 12.34 -7.64
CA MET A 124 -11.23 13.06 -8.29
C MET A 124 -11.66 13.82 -9.54
N LEU A 125 -12.61 13.26 -10.32
CA LEU A 125 -13.18 13.98 -11.45
C LEU A 125 -14.06 15.14 -11.00
N ARG A 126 -14.93 14.92 -10.01
CA ARG A 126 -15.85 15.97 -9.53
C ARG A 126 -15.14 17.12 -8.82
N SER A 127 -14.00 16.86 -8.17
CA SER A 127 -13.23 17.90 -7.49
C SER A 127 -12.64 18.92 -8.46
N GLY A 128 -12.48 18.56 -9.75
CA GLY A 128 -11.82 19.41 -10.73
C GLY A 128 -10.31 19.44 -10.63
N VAL A 129 -9.70 18.64 -9.74
CA VAL A 129 -8.25 18.67 -9.48
C VAL A 129 -7.42 18.29 -10.70
N THR A 130 -8.00 17.54 -11.64
CA THR A 130 -7.38 17.16 -12.91
C THR A 130 -7.67 18.14 -14.06
N GLY A 131 -8.24 19.32 -13.75
CA GLY A 131 -8.52 20.39 -14.71
C GLY A 131 -9.93 20.37 -15.33
N ARG A 132 -10.79 19.40 -14.98
CA ARG A 132 -12.20 19.35 -15.39
C ARG A 132 -13.10 18.96 -14.22
N ARG A 133 -14.13 19.76 -13.94
CA ARG A 133 -15.14 19.48 -12.91
C ARG A 133 -16.30 18.60 -13.40
N SER A 134 -16.51 18.53 -14.72
CA SER A 134 -17.61 17.79 -15.33
C SER A 134 -17.19 16.40 -15.81
N LEU A 135 -18.14 15.46 -15.75
CA LEU A 135 -17.95 14.12 -16.28
C LEU A 135 -18.11 14.14 -17.80
N GLY A 136 -16.99 14.12 -18.53
CA GLY A 136 -17.01 14.02 -19.99
C GLY A 136 -17.72 12.76 -20.51
N THR A 137 -18.15 12.77 -21.77
CA THR A 137 -18.95 11.68 -22.38
C THR A 137 -18.28 10.31 -22.27
N ARG A 138 -16.96 10.23 -22.50
CA ARG A 138 -16.22 8.96 -22.48
C ARG A 138 -16.09 8.38 -21.06
N PRO A 139 -15.61 9.12 -20.04
CA PRO A 139 -15.67 8.67 -18.65
C PRO A 139 -17.08 8.29 -18.19
N LYS A 140 -18.11 9.07 -18.55
CA LYS A 140 -19.51 8.76 -18.22
C LYS A 140 -19.92 7.40 -18.77
N LYS A 141 -19.67 7.12 -20.05
CA LYS A 141 -19.97 5.84 -20.68
C LYS A 141 -19.23 4.67 -20.02
N LEU A 142 -17.98 4.85 -19.60
CA LEU A 142 -17.22 3.81 -18.89
C LEU A 142 -17.83 3.48 -17.52
N VAL A 143 -18.24 4.50 -16.77
CA VAL A 143 -18.92 4.31 -15.47
C VAL A 143 -20.29 3.66 -15.65
N GLN A 144 -21.07 4.09 -16.67
CA GLN A 144 -22.34 3.44 -17.01
C GLN A 144 -22.15 1.95 -17.31
N ARG A 145 -21.17 1.61 -18.17
CA ARG A 145 -20.84 0.21 -18.49
C ARG A 145 -20.41 -0.58 -17.26
N TRP A 146 -19.63 0.03 -16.37
CA TRP A 146 -19.23 -0.61 -15.11
C TRP A 146 -20.45 -1.00 -14.27
N LEU A 147 -21.42 -0.09 -14.13
CA LEU A 147 -22.65 -0.32 -13.36
C LEU A 147 -23.55 -1.35 -14.03
N GLN A 148 -23.67 -1.28 -15.36
CA GLN A 148 -24.49 -2.18 -16.17
C GLN A 148 -23.99 -3.62 -16.13
N ASN A 149 -22.67 -3.81 -16.16
CA ASN A 149 -22.04 -5.14 -16.17
C ASN A 149 -21.77 -5.70 -14.77
N ALA A 150 -22.02 -4.93 -13.71
CA ALA A 150 -21.79 -5.40 -12.35
C ALA A 150 -22.88 -6.40 -11.93
N SER A 151 -22.45 -7.55 -11.42
CA SER A 151 -23.31 -8.50 -10.70
C SER A 151 -23.96 -7.84 -9.48
N GLU A 152 -25.05 -8.42 -8.97
CA GLU A 152 -25.66 -8.04 -7.69
C GLU A 152 -24.61 -7.89 -6.57
N GLU A 153 -23.77 -8.90 -6.35
CA GLU A 153 -22.80 -8.90 -5.25
C GLU A 153 -21.85 -7.69 -5.35
N ARG A 154 -21.30 -7.44 -6.54
CA ARG A 154 -20.44 -6.29 -6.83
C ARG A 154 -21.14 -4.95 -6.60
N LEU A 155 -22.43 -4.83 -6.95
CA LEU A 155 -23.21 -3.62 -6.69
C LEU A 155 -23.47 -3.44 -5.18
N LEU A 156 -23.81 -4.50 -4.46
CA LEU A 156 -23.97 -4.48 -3.00
C LEU A 156 -22.66 -4.07 -2.31
N GLN A 157 -21.54 -4.70 -2.66
CA GLN A 157 -20.22 -4.33 -2.13
C GLN A 157 -19.86 -2.88 -2.46
N ALA A 158 -20.23 -2.40 -3.65
CA ALA A 158 -19.99 -1.02 -4.06
C ALA A 158 -20.90 0.00 -3.35
N SER A 159 -22.04 -0.42 -2.81
CA SER A 159 -22.92 0.43 -2.00
C SER A 159 -22.29 0.80 -0.65
N VAL A 160 -21.32 0.02 -0.17
CA VAL A 160 -20.57 0.34 1.06
C VAL A 160 -19.67 1.55 0.85
N GLY A 161 -19.86 2.57 1.68
CA GLY A 161 -19.04 3.79 1.73
C GLY A 161 -19.70 4.99 1.07
N ASN A 162 -19.29 6.18 1.50
CA ASN A 162 -19.88 7.45 1.11
C ASN A 162 -18.82 8.37 0.46
N ALA A 163 -19.26 9.49 -0.11
CA ALA A 163 -18.44 10.53 -0.74
C ALA A 163 -17.59 10.09 -1.98
N PRO A 164 -18.24 9.95 -3.16
CA PRO A 164 -19.68 9.87 -3.38
C PRO A 164 -20.24 8.49 -3.00
N SER A 165 -21.50 8.42 -2.59
CA SER A 165 -22.17 7.12 -2.45
C SER A 165 -22.42 6.49 -3.84
N LEU A 166 -22.68 5.17 -3.90
CA LEU A 166 -23.07 4.54 -5.17
C LEU A 166 -24.37 5.15 -5.71
N ALA A 167 -25.30 5.54 -4.84
CA ALA A 167 -26.52 6.23 -5.20
C ALA A 167 -26.26 7.56 -5.91
N ASP A 168 -25.29 8.36 -5.42
CA ASP A 168 -24.89 9.62 -6.07
C ASP A 168 -24.31 9.36 -7.46
N ILE A 169 -23.51 8.30 -7.61
CA ILE A 169 -22.92 7.94 -8.90
C ILE A 169 -24.02 7.54 -9.89
N VAL A 170 -24.99 6.73 -9.46
CA VAL A 170 -26.15 6.34 -10.30
C VAL A 170 -26.97 7.57 -10.69
N LYS A 171 -27.27 8.47 -9.75
CA LYS A 171 -27.94 9.75 -10.03
C LYS A 171 -27.17 10.63 -11.00
N MET A 172 -25.84 10.57 -10.99
CA MET A 172 -24.99 11.40 -11.86
C MET A 172 -24.88 10.85 -13.29
N VAL A 173 -24.71 9.54 -13.43
CA VAL A 173 -24.41 8.95 -14.74
C VAL A 173 -25.65 8.42 -15.45
N HIS A 174 -26.76 8.22 -14.72
CA HIS A 174 -28.02 7.68 -15.24
C HIS A 174 -27.78 6.42 -16.09
N PRO A 175 -27.29 5.31 -15.49
CA PRO A 175 -27.08 4.08 -16.24
C PRO A 175 -28.43 3.52 -16.70
N ARG A 176 -28.52 3.07 -17.96
CA ARG A 176 -29.70 2.35 -18.44
C ARG A 176 -29.66 0.91 -17.91
N PRO A 177 -30.64 0.45 -17.11
CA PRO A 177 -30.68 -0.93 -16.64
C PRO A 177 -30.64 -1.93 -17.80
N GLN A 178 -29.98 -3.07 -17.60
CA GLN A 178 -29.92 -4.18 -18.58
C GLN A 178 -30.97 -5.27 -18.30
N ALA A 179 -31.60 -5.26 -17.13
CA ALA A 179 -32.60 -6.24 -16.70
C ALA A 179 -33.53 -5.64 -15.64
N ALA A 180 -34.72 -6.24 -15.46
CA ALA A 180 -35.72 -5.80 -14.48
C ALA A 180 -35.16 -5.73 -13.04
N TRP A 181 -34.34 -6.72 -12.66
CA TRP A 181 -33.70 -6.72 -11.34
C TRP A 181 -32.76 -5.54 -11.13
N GLN A 182 -32.06 -5.12 -12.20
CA GLN A 182 -31.09 -4.02 -12.12
C GLN A 182 -31.81 -2.67 -12.07
N GLU A 183 -32.96 -2.56 -12.75
CA GLU A 183 -33.86 -1.42 -12.63
C GLU A 183 -34.38 -1.29 -11.21
N ALA A 184 -34.91 -2.38 -10.64
CA ALA A 184 -35.36 -2.42 -9.26
C ALA A 184 -34.22 -2.08 -8.28
N PHE A 185 -33.02 -2.63 -8.49
CA PHE A 185 -31.84 -2.35 -7.66
C PHE A 185 -31.44 -0.87 -7.72
N PHE A 186 -31.36 -0.26 -8.91
CA PHE A 186 -31.01 1.15 -9.04
C PHE A 186 -32.09 2.06 -8.46
N ALA A 187 -33.37 1.74 -8.66
CA ALA A 187 -34.48 2.48 -8.06
C ALA A 187 -34.43 2.42 -6.52
N TRP A 188 -34.26 1.22 -5.96
CA TRP A 188 -34.04 1.03 -4.52
C TRP A 188 -32.87 1.85 -3.99
N LEU A 189 -31.70 1.74 -4.64
CA LEU A 189 -30.47 2.39 -4.21
C LEU A 189 -30.60 3.92 -4.13
N ILE A 190 -31.36 4.53 -5.04
CA ILE A 190 -31.55 5.99 -5.08
C ILE A 190 -32.77 6.48 -4.29
N GLY A 191 -33.50 5.57 -3.64
CA GLY A 191 -34.69 5.87 -2.83
C GLY A 191 -35.97 6.10 -3.65
N LYS A 192 -36.06 5.57 -4.87
CA LYS A 192 -37.29 5.57 -5.67
C LYS A 192 -38.14 4.33 -5.37
N PRO A 193 -39.48 4.41 -5.55
CA PRO A 193 -40.33 3.23 -5.52
C PRO A 193 -39.81 2.15 -6.48
N CYS A 194 -39.77 0.90 -6.01
CA CYS A 194 -39.32 -0.25 -6.79
C CYS A 194 -40.11 -1.48 -6.38
N ASP A 195 -40.24 -2.43 -7.31
CA ASP A 195 -40.82 -3.74 -7.01
C ASP A 195 -39.81 -4.58 -6.22
N LYS A 196 -40.10 -4.82 -4.93
CA LYS A 196 -39.25 -5.64 -4.05
C LYS A 196 -39.13 -7.08 -4.55
N ALA A 197 -40.10 -7.62 -5.32
CA ALA A 197 -40.03 -8.97 -5.86
C ALA A 197 -38.97 -9.10 -6.96
N GLN A 198 -38.72 -8.01 -7.71
CA GLN A 198 -37.68 -7.96 -8.75
C GLN A 198 -36.28 -7.76 -8.17
N LEU A 199 -36.15 -7.35 -6.90
CA LEU A 199 -34.84 -7.27 -6.27
C LEU A 199 -34.21 -8.67 -6.24
N PRO A 200 -32.92 -8.79 -6.58
CA PRO A 200 -32.20 -10.05 -6.47
C PRO A 200 -32.16 -10.61 -5.04
N GLU A 201 -31.87 -11.90 -4.92
CA GLU A 201 -31.97 -12.69 -3.69
C GLU A 201 -31.18 -12.10 -2.52
N LYS A 202 -29.89 -11.77 -2.71
CA LYS A 202 -29.05 -11.30 -1.59
C LYS A 202 -29.50 -9.93 -1.08
N THR A 203 -30.01 -9.09 -1.97
CA THR A 203 -30.55 -7.76 -1.67
C THR A 203 -31.85 -7.90 -0.88
N ARG A 204 -32.76 -8.80 -1.30
CA ARG A 204 -33.97 -9.10 -0.51
C ARG A 204 -33.63 -9.66 0.87
N ALA A 205 -32.69 -10.60 0.96
CA ALA A 205 -32.26 -11.17 2.23
C ALA A 205 -31.64 -10.11 3.16
N LEU A 206 -30.84 -9.18 2.62
CA LEU A 206 -30.29 -8.05 3.38
C LEU A 206 -31.39 -7.10 3.88
N LEU A 207 -32.41 -6.83 3.07
CA LEU A 207 -33.53 -5.98 3.47
C LEU A 207 -34.39 -6.64 4.55
N ALA A 208 -34.73 -7.92 4.38
CA ALA A 208 -35.47 -8.70 5.38
C ALA A 208 -34.72 -8.73 6.73
N PHE A 209 -33.41 -8.96 6.69
CA PHE A 209 -32.55 -8.91 7.88
C PHE A 209 -32.61 -7.54 8.59
N ARG A 210 -32.66 -6.43 7.84
CA ARG A 210 -32.74 -5.07 8.41
C ARG A 210 -34.12 -4.67 8.92
N GLU A 211 -35.18 -5.26 8.38
CA GLU A 211 -36.58 -4.96 8.73
C GLU A 211 -37.03 -5.65 10.04
N GLY A 212 -36.16 -6.39 10.72
CA GLY A 212 -36.40 -6.89 12.08
C GLY A 212 -36.45 -8.41 12.22
N ASP A 213 -36.18 -9.16 11.14
CA ASP A 213 -36.04 -10.62 11.20
C ASP A 213 -34.64 -11.02 11.71
N MET A 214 -34.23 -10.47 12.87
CA MET A 214 -32.87 -10.60 13.42
C MET A 214 -32.58 -12.03 13.95
N GLY A 215 -33.61 -12.88 14.04
CA GLY A 215 -33.49 -14.33 14.24
C GLY A 215 -33.30 -15.11 12.94
N ALA A 216 -33.42 -14.46 11.77
CA ALA A 216 -33.19 -15.09 10.47
C ALA A 216 -31.70 -15.34 10.21
N ALA A 217 -31.43 -16.32 9.35
CA ALA A 217 -30.09 -16.69 8.92
C ALA A 217 -29.33 -15.47 8.36
N LEU A 218 -28.04 -15.35 8.70
CA LEU A 218 -27.20 -14.28 8.20
C LEU A 218 -27.19 -14.27 6.66
N PRO A 219 -27.58 -13.16 6.01
CA PRO A 219 -27.58 -13.08 4.56
C PRO A 219 -26.17 -13.23 4.02
N ASP A 220 -26.02 -13.89 2.88
CA ASP A 220 -24.74 -14.09 2.22
C ASP A 220 -24.31 -12.83 1.45
N VAL A 221 -23.98 -11.79 2.20
CA VAL A 221 -23.48 -10.50 1.73
C VAL A 221 -22.21 -10.10 2.47
N SER A 222 -21.48 -9.14 1.94
CA SER A 222 -20.30 -8.57 2.61
C SER A 222 -20.65 -8.13 4.04
N PHE A 223 -19.88 -8.59 5.03
CA PHE A 223 -20.10 -8.29 6.44
C PHE A 223 -20.22 -6.77 6.73
N LEU A 224 -19.55 -5.91 5.96
CA LEU A 224 -19.65 -4.44 6.07
C LEU A 224 -21.08 -3.90 5.92
N LEU A 225 -21.98 -4.65 5.29
CA LEU A 225 -23.40 -4.29 5.15
C LEU A 225 -24.24 -4.69 6.37
N LEU A 226 -23.68 -5.53 7.24
CA LEU A 226 -24.31 -6.16 8.40
C LEU A 226 -23.82 -5.57 9.72
N THR A 227 -22.58 -5.06 9.77
CA THR A 227 -21.95 -4.55 11.00
C THR A 227 -22.62 -3.32 11.63
N ASN A 228 -23.57 -2.68 10.94
CA ASN A 228 -24.35 -1.58 11.51
C ASN A 228 -25.56 -2.08 12.34
N ALA A 229 -25.91 -3.37 12.23
CA ALA A 229 -26.92 -4.00 13.06
C ALA A 229 -26.29 -4.56 14.34
N PRO A 230 -27.05 -4.69 15.45
CA PRO A 230 -26.58 -5.35 16.66
C PRO A 230 -26.49 -6.86 16.42
N LEU A 231 -25.35 -7.34 15.96
CA LEU A 231 -25.10 -8.75 15.70
C LEU A 231 -24.81 -9.52 17.00
N SER A 232 -25.36 -10.73 17.14
CA SER A 232 -25.03 -11.63 18.23
C SER A 232 -23.60 -12.18 18.11
N ARG A 233 -23.09 -12.77 19.20
CA ARG A 233 -21.78 -13.43 19.21
C ARG A 233 -21.72 -14.57 18.19
N GLU A 234 -22.78 -15.36 18.08
CA GLU A 234 -22.92 -16.48 17.14
C GLU A 234 -22.91 -15.97 15.69
N GLN A 235 -23.57 -14.85 15.43
CA GLN A 235 -23.54 -14.21 14.11
C GLN A 235 -22.14 -13.70 13.77
N TRP A 236 -21.43 -13.08 14.70
CA TRP A 236 -20.02 -12.70 14.49
C TRP A 236 -19.11 -13.91 14.27
N ALA A 237 -19.34 -15.02 14.97
CA ALA A 237 -18.63 -16.28 14.76
C ALA A 237 -18.86 -16.84 13.35
N GLN A 238 -20.12 -16.86 12.88
CA GLN A 238 -20.45 -17.26 11.51
C GLN A 238 -19.78 -16.33 10.48
N LEU A 239 -19.76 -15.01 10.73
CA LEU A 239 -19.06 -14.07 9.85
C LEU A 239 -17.56 -14.34 9.80
N ALA A 240 -16.91 -14.61 10.93
CA ALA A 240 -15.48 -14.95 10.96
C ALA A 240 -15.15 -16.15 10.05
N GLN A 241 -16.04 -17.14 9.98
CA GLN A 241 -15.89 -18.30 9.08
C GLN A 241 -16.06 -17.92 7.60
N ARG A 242 -16.99 -17.02 7.27
CA ARG A 242 -17.28 -16.59 5.88
C ARG A 242 -16.32 -15.53 5.34
N MET A 243 -15.64 -14.77 6.21
CA MET A 243 -14.73 -13.70 5.80
C MET A 243 -13.62 -14.21 4.89
N SER A 244 -13.29 -13.44 3.85
CA SER A 244 -12.06 -13.64 3.07
C SER A 244 -10.84 -13.52 3.98
N TRP A 245 -9.72 -14.13 3.60
CA TRP A 245 -8.49 -14.10 4.39
C TRP A 245 -8.04 -12.66 4.74
N GLN A 246 -8.08 -11.74 3.76
CA GLN A 246 -7.72 -10.33 3.99
C GLN A 246 -8.71 -9.64 4.94
N THR A 247 -10.00 -9.92 4.79
CA THR A 247 -11.04 -9.38 5.66
C THR A 247 -10.86 -9.88 7.10
N LEU A 248 -10.59 -11.17 7.27
CA LEU A 248 -10.36 -11.79 8.58
C LEU A 248 -9.18 -11.14 9.29
N ARG A 249 -8.01 -11.05 8.62
CA ARG A 249 -6.80 -10.38 9.13
C ARG A 249 -7.10 -8.95 9.61
N MET A 250 -7.89 -8.19 8.83
CA MET A 250 -8.20 -6.79 9.16
C MET A 250 -9.18 -6.62 10.32
N ASN A 251 -9.89 -7.68 10.73
CA ASN A 251 -10.99 -7.60 11.70
C ASN A 251 -10.74 -8.41 12.98
N LEU A 252 -9.52 -8.92 13.22
CA LEU A 252 -9.20 -9.72 14.42
C LEU A 252 -9.56 -8.99 15.72
N ASN A 253 -9.18 -7.72 15.86
CA ASN A 253 -9.55 -6.93 17.03
C ASN A 253 -11.07 -6.68 17.14
N THR A 254 -11.78 -6.59 16.00
CA THR A 254 -13.24 -6.47 16.01
C THR A 254 -13.89 -7.75 16.52
N LEU A 255 -13.42 -8.91 16.06
CA LEU A 255 -13.90 -10.21 16.53
C LEU A 255 -13.63 -10.39 18.03
N ALA A 256 -12.45 -9.98 18.51
CA ALA A 256 -12.12 -10.00 19.94
C ALA A 256 -13.05 -9.10 20.77
N ARG A 257 -13.39 -7.88 20.29
CA ARG A 257 -14.32 -6.97 20.98
C ARG A 257 -15.76 -7.49 21.07
N HIS A 258 -16.12 -8.47 20.27
CA HIS A 258 -17.41 -9.14 20.31
C HIS A 258 -17.31 -10.54 20.94
N ASP A 259 -16.23 -10.81 21.67
CA ASP A 259 -15.98 -12.05 22.43
C ASP A 259 -16.05 -13.33 21.58
N VAL A 260 -15.83 -13.21 20.27
CA VAL A 260 -15.90 -14.33 19.32
C VAL A 260 -14.87 -15.41 19.67
N PHE A 261 -13.76 -15.00 20.27
CA PHE A 261 -12.65 -15.88 20.62
C PHE A 261 -12.76 -16.54 21.99
N GLU A 262 -13.82 -16.32 22.76
CA GLU A 262 -14.11 -17.16 23.94
C GLU A 262 -14.33 -18.63 23.54
N ASN A 263 -14.79 -18.87 22.31
CA ASN A 263 -14.80 -20.19 21.72
C ASN A 263 -13.38 -20.55 21.22
N ALA A 264 -12.66 -21.34 22.02
CA ALA A 264 -11.30 -21.79 21.70
C ALA A 264 -11.21 -22.57 20.38
N THR A 265 -12.24 -23.34 20.02
CA THR A 265 -12.28 -24.09 18.75
C THR A 265 -12.34 -23.14 17.55
N LEU A 266 -13.13 -22.07 17.66
CA LEU A 266 -13.19 -21.05 16.61
C LEU A 266 -11.90 -20.26 16.51
N ALA A 267 -11.27 -19.91 17.64
CA ALA A 267 -9.96 -19.26 17.65
C ALA A 267 -8.90 -20.13 16.95
N ALA A 268 -8.88 -21.44 17.23
CA ALA A 268 -7.99 -22.40 16.57
C ALA A 268 -8.28 -22.51 15.07
N SER A 269 -9.55 -22.55 14.66
CA SER A 269 -9.94 -22.56 13.24
C SER A 269 -9.50 -21.29 12.50
N VAL A 270 -9.69 -20.12 13.10
CA VAL A 270 -9.22 -18.84 12.57
C VAL A 270 -7.70 -18.82 12.44
N ALA A 271 -6.98 -19.27 13.48
CA ALA A 271 -5.53 -19.37 13.45
C ALA A 271 -5.04 -20.31 12.33
N GLN A 272 -5.66 -21.48 12.19
CA GLN A 272 -5.34 -22.44 11.12
C GLN A 272 -5.52 -21.82 9.73
N ARG A 273 -6.62 -21.09 9.50
CA ARG A 273 -6.85 -20.39 8.21
C ARG A 273 -5.83 -19.28 7.96
N LEU A 274 -5.47 -18.51 8.99
CA LEU A 274 -4.46 -17.46 8.86
C LEU A 274 -3.08 -18.03 8.53
N ALA A 275 -2.73 -19.16 9.14
CA ALA A 275 -1.48 -19.88 8.92
C ALA A 275 -1.54 -20.90 7.76
N ASP A 276 -2.61 -20.94 6.97
CA ASP A 276 -2.69 -21.84 5.82
C ASP A 276 -1.85 -21.30 4.67
N ARG A 277 -0.81 -22.06 4.27
CA ARG A 277 0.16 -21.64 3.24
C ARG A 277 -0.51 -21.33 1.89
N ALA A 278 -1.53 -22.10 1.49
CA ALA A 278 -2.23 -21.90 0.24
C ALA A 278 -3.06 -20.60 0.26
N GLN A 279 -3.83 -20.37 1.33
CA GLN A 279 -4.60 -19.13 1.52
C GLN A 279 -3.69 -17.90 1.61
N VAL A 280 -2.55 -17.98 2.31
CA VAL A 280 -1.59 -16.88 2.37
C VAL A 280 -1.11 -16.52 0.97
N ARG A 281 -0.70 -17.51 0.16
CA ARG A 281 -0.25 -17.29 -1.23
C ARG A 281 -1.36 -16.71 -2.12
N GLN A 282 -2.58 -17.23 -2.01
CA GLN A 282 -3.73 -16.75 -2.78
C GLN A 282 -4.21 -15.34 -2.36
N SER A 283 -3.98 -14.95 -1.10
CA SER A 283 -4.39 -13.66 -0.57
C SER A 283 -3.56 -12.48 -1.07
N TRP A 284 -2.40 -12.76 -1.69
CA TRP A 284 -1.40 -11.77 -2.10
C TRP A 284 -1.07 -10.76 -0.98
N VAL A 285 -1.05 -11.23 0.27
CA VAL A 285 -0.75 -10.40 1.42
C VAL A 285 0.72 -9.99 1.41
N TYR A 286 0.97 -8.70 1.58
CA TYR A 286 2.33 -8.20 1.72
C TYR A 286 2.84 -8.39 3.15
N PRO A 287 4.14 -8.68 3.34
CA PRO A 287 4.77 -8.76 4.66
C PRO A 287 4.40 -7.59 5.58
N TYR A 288 4.42 -6.35 5.09
CA TYR A 288 4.08 -5.18 5.91
C TYR A 288 2.64 -5.22 6.46
N GLN A 289 1.69 -5.84 5.75
CA GLN A 289 0.30 -5.95 6.19
C GLN A 289 0.16 -6.95 7.33
N LEU A 290 0.99 -7.99 7.33
CA LEU A 290 1.09 -8.96 8.41
C LEU A 290 1.78 -8.35 9.64
N LEU A 291 2.88 -7.62 9.45
CA LEU A 291 3.52 -6.86 10.51
C LEU A 291 2.54 -5.87 11.16
N SER A 292 1.80 -5.13 10.33
CA SER A 292 0.78 -4.19 10.80
C SER A 292 -0.32 -4.89 11.59
N ALA A 293 -0.83 -6.02 11.12
CA ALA A 293 -1.86 -6.79 11.84
C ALA A 293 -1.32 -7.31 13.17
N TRP A 294 -0.14 -7.91 13.17
CA TRP A 294 0.51 -8.52 14.33
C TRP A 294 0.82 -7.48 15.42
N SER A 295 1.37 -6.33 15.04
CA SER A 295 1.73 -5.25 15.97
C SER A 295 0.50 -4.52 16.55
N ASN A 296 -0.65 -4.59 15.88
CA ASN A 296 -1.89 -3.95 16.33
C ASN A 296 -2.84 -4.91 17.07
N LEU A 297 -2.49 -6.18 17.27
CA LEU A 297 -3.30 -7.11 18.04
C LEU A 297 -3.51 -6.60 19.48
N GLN A 298 -4.76 -6.54 19.91
CA GLN A 298 -5.15 -6.19 21.28
C GLN A 298 -5.08 -7.41 22.21
N SER A 299 -5.06 -7.19 23.52
CA SER A 299 -4.95 -8.24 24.55
C SER A 299 -6.09 -9.27 24.50
N GLY A 300 -7.28 -8.89 23.99
CA GLY A 300 -8.40 -9.82 23.79
C GLY A 300 -8.25 -10.79 22.62
N VAL A 301 -7.17 -10.68 21.82
CA VAL A 301 -6.89 -11.64 20.74
C VAL A 301 -6.00 -12.77 21.28
N PRO A 302 -6.41 -14.05 21.16
CA PRO A 302 -5.63 -15.18 21.65
C PRO A 302 -4.22 -15.30 21.05
N GLN A 303 -3.30 -15.82 21.85
CA GLN A 303 -1.91 -16.05 21.47
C GLN A 303 -1.75 -16.91 20.22
N VAL A 304 -2.60 -17.93 20.03
CA VAL A 304 -2.59 -18.81 18.84
C VAL A 304 -2.79 -18.03 17.53
N ILE A 305 -3.56 -16.94 17.54
CA ILE A 305 -3.76 -16.07 16.37
C ILE A 305 -2.51 -15.21 16.13
N ARG A 306 -1.87 -14.72 17.20
CA ARG A 306 -0.61 -13.97 17.10
C ARG A 306 0.49 -14.85 16.47
N GLU A 307 0.58 -16.10 16.87
CA GLU A 307 1.51 -17.10 16.30
C GLU A 307 1.15 -17.42 14.84
N ALA A 308 -0.13 -17.59 14.53
CA ALA A 308 -0.58 -17.81 13.16
C ALA A 308 -0.20 -16.66 12.21
N LEU A 309 -0.30 -15.39 12.65
CA LEU A 309 0.17 -14.26 11.85
C LEU A 309 1.69 -14.26 11.65
N ALA A 310 2.46 -14.71 12.65
CA ALA A 310 3.91 -14.87 12.52
C ALA A 310 4.26 -16.00 11.52
N GLN A 311 3.54 -17.11 11.56
CA GLN A 311 3.69 -18.19 10.57
C GLN A 311 3.29 -17.76 9.16
N ALA A 312 2.19 -17.00 9.04
CA ALA A 312 1.75 -16.44 7.76
C ALA A 312 2.80 -15.50 7.16
N MET A 313 3.56 -14.78 8.00
CA MET A 313 4.67 -13.93 7.55
C MET A 313 5.74 -14.78 6.87
N GLU A 314 6.16 -15.89 7.48
CA GLU A 314 7.17 -16.78 6.89
C GLU A 314 6.74 -17.29 5.49
N TYR A 315 5.47 -17.68 5.33
CA TYR A 315 4.94 -18.07 4.01
C TYR A 315 4.84 -16.92 3.01
N ALA A 316 4.54 -15.70 3.47
CA ALA A 316 4.50 -14.53 2.59
C ALA A 316 5.87 -14.18 2.00
N LEU A 317 6.97 -14.54 2.68
CA LEU A 317 8.34 -14.32 2.21
C LEU A 317 8.77 -15.27 1.08
N GLU A 318 8.05 -16.36 0.85
CA GLU A 318 8.34 -17.27 -0.28
C GLU A 318 8.17 -16.59 -1.64
N ASN A 319 7.44 -15.48 -1.69
CA ASN A 319 7.29 -14.67 -2.89
C ASN A 319 8.50 -13.76 -3.18
N ILE A 320 9.47 -13.66 -2.26
CA ILE A 320 10.67 -12.85 -2.45
C ILE A 320 11.66 -13.63 -3.34
N PRO A 321 12.15 -13.03 -4.43
CA PRO A 321 13.07 -13.70 -5.32
C PRO A 321 14.40 -14.03 -4.61
N PRO A 322 15.05 -15.16 -4.95
CA PRO A 322 16.34 -15.51 -4.39
C PRO A 322 17.42 -14.52 -4.87
N PHE A 323 18.30 -14.13 -3.96
CA PHE A 323 19.46 -13.31 -4.27
C PHE A 323 20.70 -14.19 -4.52
N ARG A 324 21.62 -13.71 -5.36
CA ARG A 324 22.89 -14.39 -5.68
C ARG A 324 24.06 -13.54 -5.21
N GLY A 325 25.15 -14.20 -4.85
CA GLY A 325 26.39 -13.55 -4.42
C GLY A 325 26.32 -12.99 -2.99
N ASN A 326 27.26 -12.11 -2.68
CA ASN A 326 27.41 -11.45 -1.39
C ASN A 326 26.43 -10.28 -1.29
N VAL A 327 25.33 -10.50 -0.58
CA VAL A 327 24.26 -9.51 -0.39
C VAL A 327 24.50 -8.73 0.89
N VAL A 328 24.40 -7.41 0.80
CA VAL A 328 24.43 -6.49 1.93
C VAL A 328 23.12 -5.71 1.97
N VAL A 329 22.48 -5.66 3.13
CA VAL A 329 21.27 -4.87 3.37
C VAL A 329 21.55 -3.80 4.41
N CYS A 330 21.27 -2.56 4.06
CA CYS A 330 21.53 -1.39 4.87
C CYS A 330 20.19 -0.73 5.24
N PRO A 331 19.52 -1.16 6.34
CA PRO A 331 18.31 -0.49 6.81
C PRO A 331 18.67 0.79 7.57
N ASP A 332 18.08 1.90 7.17
CA ASP A 332 18.20 3.17 7.86
C ASP A 332 17.40 3.13 9.18
N VAL A 333 18.08 3.40 10.29
CA VAL A 333 17.51 3.45 11.64
C VAL A 333 17.57 4.85 12.25
N SER A 334 17.78 5.87 11.42
CA SER A 334 17.86 7.28 11.79
C SER A 334 16.55 7.87 12.36
N GLY A 335 16.63 9.11 12.83
CA GLY A 335 15.50 9.81 13.44
C GLY A 335 14.30 9.99 12.51
N SER A 336 14.52 10.30 11.23
CA SER A 336 13.45 10.50 10.24
C SER A 336 12.67 9.22 9.96
N MET A 337 13.34 8.07 10.07
CA MET A 337 12.73 6.74 9.91
C MET A 337 11.74 6.39 11.04
N LYS A 338 11.71 7.15 12.16
CA LYS A 338 10.69 6.98 13.21
C LYS A 338 9.31 7.53 12.81
N SER A 339 9.21 8.24 11.69
CA SER A 339 7.95 8.76 11.16
C SER A 339 6.98 7.64 10.76
N SER A 340 5.67 7.94 10.82
CA SER A 340 4.62 6.99 10.45
C SER A 340 4.65 6.72 8.94
N ILE A 341 4.58 5.45 8.54
CA ILE A 341 4.67 5.01 7.14
C ILE A 341 3.55 5.59 6.26
N THR A 342 2.37 5.81 6.82
CA THR A 342 1.21 6.39 6.10
C THR A 342 1.09 7.89 6.31
N GLY A 343 2.04 8.52 7.00
CA GLY A 343 1.91 9.88 7.46
C GLY A 343 0.89 10.06 8.60
N TYR A 344 0.77 11.30 9.07
CA TYR A 344 -0.25 11.74 10.00
C TYR A 344 -1.59 11.92 9.28
N ARG A 345 -2.65 11.44 9.93
CA ARG A 345 -4.03 11.69 9.54
C ARG A 345 -4.84 11.98 10.78
N LYS A 346 -5.59 13.08 10.78
CA LYS A 346 -6.50 13.44 11.87
C LYS A 346 -7.46 12.27 12.15
N GLY A 347 -7.31 11.65 13.32
CA GLY A 347 -8.12 10.51 13.78
C GLY A 347 -7.64 9.11 13.40
N ALA A 348 -6.54 8.93 12.65
CA ALA A 348 -6.01 7.61 12.30
C ALA A 348 -4.53 7.65 11.84
N THR A 349 -3.59 7.78 12.77
CA THR A 349 -2.15 7.62 12.47
C THR A 349 -1.77 6.14 12.50
N SER A 350 -1.01 5.65 11.51
CA SER A 350 -0.47 4.29 11.55
C SER A 350 0.55 4.16 12.68
N LYS A 351 0.40 3.15 13.54
CA LYS A 351 1.42 2.79 14.54
C LYS A 351 2.71 2.25 13.91
N ILE A 352 2.66 1.81 12.66
CA ILE A 352 3.83 1.33 11.91
C ILE A 352 4.62 2.53 11.38
N ARG A 353 5.93 2.51 11.65
CA ARG A 353 6.92 3.53 11.29
C ARG A 353 7.75 3.07 10.09
N CYS A 354 8.45 4.01 9.44
CA CYS A 354 9.36 3.69 8.34
C CYS A 354 10.47 2.71 8.76
N VAL A 355 10.99 2.85 9.98
CA VAL A 355 12.01 1.96 10.54
C VAL A 355 11.50 0.53 10.75
N ASP A 356 10.20 0.36 11.05
CA ASP A 356 9.61 -0.98 11.19
C ASP A 356 9.58 -1.69 9.83
N VAL A 357 9.35 -0.95 8.74
CA VAL A 357 9.40 -1.47 7.37
C VAL A 357 10.83 -1.73 6.92
N ALA A 358 11.78 -0.84 7.23
CA ALA A 358 13.20 -1.05 6.93
C ALA A 358 13.74 -2.31 7.64
N GLY A 359 13.41 -2.46 8.93
CA GLY A 359 13.71 -3.66 9.70
C GLY A 359 13.07 -4.92 9.11
N LEU A 360 11.83 -4.84 8.65
CA LEU A 360 11.15 -5.95 7.99
C LEU A 360 11.83 -6.38 6.69
N ILE A 361 12.22 -5.43 5.83
CA ILE A 361 12.93 -5.75 4.58
C ILE A 361 14.27 -6.42 4.89
N ALA A 362 15.04 -5.88 5.83
CA ALA A 362 16.32 -6.47 6.24
C ALA A 362 16.16 -7.88 6.83
N ALA A 363 15.19 -8.07 7.72
CA ALA A 363 14.90 -9.38 8.31
C ALA A 363 14.42 -10.38 7.26
N ALA A 364 13.60 -9.95 6.29
CA ALA A 364 13.13 -10.78 5.19
C ALA A 364 14.26 -11.24 4.26
N VAL A 365 15.18 -10.35 3.90
CA VAL A 365 16.35 -10.70 3.10
C VAL A 365 17.27 -11.65 3.86
N LEU A 366 17.56 -11.38 5.14
CA LEU A 366 18.38 -12.26 5.98
C LEU A 366 17.77 -13.66 6.12
N ARG A 367 16.43 -13.75 6.23
CA ARG A 367 15.72 -15.02 6.31
C ARG A 367 15.87 -15.86 5.04
N ASN A 368 15.73 -15.24 3.88
CA ASN A 368 15.82 -15.92 2.58
C ASN A 368 17.26 -16.13 2.10
N HIS A 369 18.19 -15.31 2.59
CA HIS A 369 19.62 -15.40 2.28
C HIS A 369 20.42 -15.31 3.59
N PRO A 370 20.62 -16.42 4.31
CA PRO A 370 21.27 -16.43 5.64
C PRO A 370 22.70 -15.92 5.67
N GLN A 371 23.37 -15.82 4.51
CA GLN A 371 24.71 -15.23 4.37
C GLN A 371 24.67 -13.71 4.18
N ALA A 372 23.48 -13.10 4.07
CA ALA A 372 23.33 -11.66 3.91
C ALA A 372 23.94 -10.93 5.12
N ARG A 373 24.68 -9.87 4.83
CA ARG A 373 25.16 -8.94 5.87
C ARG A 373 24.10 -7.87 6.09
N VAL A 374 23.71 -7.64 7.33
CA VAL A 374 22.79 -6.55 7.70
C VAL A 374 23.60 -5.47 8.41
N LEU A 375 23.65 -4.27 7.82
CA LEU A 375 24.40 -3.11 8.31
C LEU A 375 23.42 -1.96 8.59
N PRO A 376 22.68 -1.98 9.72
CA PRO A 376 21.81 -0.86 10.06
C PRO A 376 22.66 0.40 10.29
N PHE A 377 22.17 1.56 9.89
CA PHE A 377 22.95 2.79 9.99
C PHE A 377 22.13 4.00 10.45
N GLU A 378 22.81 4.91 11.14
CA GLU A 378 22.33 6.26 11.44
C GLU A 378 23.45 7.28 11.17
N CYS A 379 24.28 7.66 12.14
CA CYS A 379 25.49 8.47 11.90
C CYS A 379 26.67 7.59 11.43
N ASP A 380 26.71 6.36 11.94
CA ASP A 380 27.61 5.28 11.52
C ASP A 380 26.82 3.96 11.49
N VAL A 381 27.47 2.86 11.09
CA VAL A 381 26.91 1.51 11.17
C VAL A 381 26.75 1.09 12.62
N VAL A 382 25.54 0.67 13.00
CA VAL A 382 25.25 0.15 14.34
C VAL A 382 25.45 -1.36 14.38
N ASP A 383 26.23 -1.85 15.34
CA ASP A 383 26.44 -3.29 15.49
C ASP A 383 25.20 -3.96 16.13
N VAL A 384 24.39 -4.59 15.30
CA VAL A 384 23.22 -5.38 15.73
C VAL A 384 23.42 -6.83 15.36
N ARG A 385 23.51 -7.71 16.38
CA ARG A 385 23.55 -9.16 16.16
C ARG A 385 22.16 -9.68 15.81
N LEU A 386 21.97 -10.15 14.59
CA LEU A 386 20.75 -10.83 14.13
C LEU A 386 21.03 -12.32 13.92
N ASP A 387 20.01 -13.14 14.12
CA ASP A 387 20.07 -14.57 13.83
C ASP A 387 19.07 -14.89 12.71
N ALA A 388 19.56 -15.40 11.58
CA ALA A 388 18.72 -15.75 10.43
C ALA A 388 17.68 -16.85 10.74
N ARG A 389 17.90 -17.63 11.81
CA ARG A 389 16.97 -18.69 12.25
C ARG A 389 15.79 -18.14 13.06
N GLN A 390 15.96 -16.97 13.68
CA GLN A 390 14.87 -16.30 14.41
C GLN A 390 13.75 -15.87 13.45
N SER A 391 12.56 -15.68 14.00
CA SER A 391 11.41 -15.20 13.21
C SER A 391 11.70 -13.82 12.61
N VAL A 392 11.14 -13.57 11.43
CA VAL A 392 11.30 -12.28 10.74
C VAL A 392 10.76 -11.13 11.58
N MET A 393 9.65 -11.35 12.30
CA MET A 393 9.08 -10.36 13.21
C MET A 393 10.06 -9.96 14.31
N HIS A 394 10.74 -10.93 14.93
CA HIS A 394 11.68 -10.67 16.02
C HIS A 394 12.88 -9.84 15.55
N ASN A 395 13.51 -10.23 14.44
CA ASN A 395 14.62 -9.49 13.86
C ASN A 395 14.21 -8.08 13.41
N ALA A 396 13.01 -7.93 12.82
CA ALA A 396 12.48 -6.63 12.41
C ALA A 396 12.28 -5.69 13.62
N GLN A 397 11.70 -6.20 14.72
CA GLN A 397 11.54 -5.44 15.96
C GLN A 397 12.87 -5.03 16.57
N LYS A 398 13.85 -5.94 16.59
CA LYS A 398 15.19 -5.65 17.11
C LYS A 398 15.87 -4.52 16.35
N LEU A 399 15.76 -4.52 15.01
CA LEU A 399 16.25 -3.42 14.17
C LEU A 399 15.50 -2.12 14.43
N ALA A 400 14.16 -2.18 14.55
CA ALA A 400 13.32 -1.01 14.79
C ALA A 400 13.45 -0.40 16.19
N ALA A 401 14.07 -1.13 17.13
CA ALA A 401 14.34 -0.68 18.49
C ALA A 401 15.66 0.09 18.65
N VAL A 402 16.57 0.03 17.65
CA VAL A 402 17.87 0.70 17.71
C VAL A 402 17.68 2.21 17.87
N GLY A 403 17.10 2.84 16.85
CA GLY A 403 16.87 4.28 16.81
C GLY A 403 18.16 5.12 16.76
N GLY A 404 18.14 6.17 15.96
CA GLY A 404 19.21 7.16 15.87
C GLY A 404 18.70 8.59 15.80
N GLY A 405 19.63 9.51 15.56
CA GLY A 405 19.37 10.94 15.40
C GLY A 405 19.88 11.52 14.08
N GLY A 406 20.97 10.98 13.53
CA GLY A 406 21.55 11.43 12.26
C GLY A 406 21.36 10.43 11.12
N THR A 407 21.59 10.89 9.89
CA THR A 407 21.49 10.07 8.69
C THR A 407 22.76 10.22 7.85
N ASN A 408 23.50 9.11 7.72
CA ASN A 408 24.74 8.98 6.97
C ASN A 408 24.65 7.77 6.03
N CYS A 409 24.12 7.99 4.83
CA CYS A 409 23.95 6.92 3.84
C CYS A 409 25.28 6.34 3.32
N SER A 410 26.41 7.05 3.48
CA SER A 410 27.72 6.51 3.07
C SER A 410 28.36 5.58 4.12
N ALA A 411 27.91 5.58 5.39
CA ALA A 411 28.54 4.78 6.45
C ALA A 411 28.62 3.28 6.15
N PRO A 412 27.56 2.60 5.67
CA PRO A 412 27.65 1.18 5.31
C PRO A 412 28.67 0.93 4.18
N LEU A 413 28.69 1.79 3.17
CA LEU A 413 29.60 1.65 2.02
C LEU A 413 31.06 1.86 2.44
N ARG A 414 31.34 2.86 3.29
CA ARG A 414 32.67 3.09 3.86
C ARG A 414 33.15 1.89 4.67
N ARG A 415 32.29 1.30 5.49
CA ARG A 415 32.64 0.08 6.24
C ARG A 415 33.02 -1.08 5.29
N LEU A 416 32.25 -1.28 4.23
CA LEU A 416 32.54 -2.31 3.22
C LEU A 416 33.87 -2.06 2.49
N LEU A 417 34.18 -0.82 2.14
CA LEU A 417 35.45 -0.43 1.51
C LEU A 417 36.64 -0.67 2.46
N ASN A 418 36.53 -0.24 3.72
CA ASN A 418 37.57 -0.45 4.73
C ASN A 418 37.89 -1.92 4.96
N GLU A 419 36.86 -2.78 4.91
CA GLU A 419 36.99 -4.22 5.03
C GLU A 419 37.43 -4.91 3.72
N ARG A 420 37.52 -4.18 2.60
CA ARG A 420 37.73 -4.72 1.25
C ARG A 420 36.75 -5.87 0.94
N ALA A 421 35.51 -5.69 1.36
CA ALA A 421 34.48 -6.70 1.25
C ALA A 421 34.12 -6.95 -0.23
N ARG A 422 33.96 -8.23 -0.61
CA ARG A 422 33.35 -8.59 -1.89
C ARG A 422 31.84 -8.44 -1.78
N VAL A 423 31.25 -7.63 -2.64
CA VAL A 423 29.82 -7.29 -2.60
C VAL A 423 29.23 -7.38 -4.00
N ASP A 424 28.21 -8.22 -4.15
CA ASP A 424 27.52 -8.41 -5.44
C ASP A 424 26.22 -7.61 -5.50
N LEU A 425 25.60 -7.34 -4.35
CA LEU A 425 24.35 -6.57 -4.24
C LEU A 425 24.29 -5.77 -2.94
N VAL A 426 24.03 -4.47 -3.05
CA VAL A 426 23.67 -3.60 -1.92
C VAL A 426 22.20 -3.20 -2.01
N ILE A 427 21.44 -3.47 -0.95
CA ILE A 427 20.06 -3.04 -0.78
C ILE A 427 20.03 -1.98 0.30
N MET A 428 19.83 -0.72 -0.08
CA MET A 428 19.69 0.39 0.87
C MET A 428 18.22 0.76 1.05
N VAL A 429 17.76 0.80 2.30
CA VAL A 429 16.37 1.16 2.64
C VAL A 429 16.39 2.39 3.52
N SER A 430 16.15 3.56 2.92
CA SER A 430 16.24 4.88 3.55
C SER A 430 15.25 5.84 2.88
N ASP A 431 14.99 6.97 3.54
CA ASP A 431 14.37 8.14 2.90
C ASP A 431 15.36 8.94 2.03
N ASN A 432 16.65 8.56 2.03
CA ASN A 432 17.78 9.17 1.32
C ASN A 432 18.10 10.60 1.79
N GLU A 433 17.70 10.97 3.00
CA GLU A 433 17.95 12.29 3.58
C GLU A 433 19.29 12.34 4.31
N SER A 434 20.38 11.88 3.66
CA SER A 434 21.74 11.93 4.23
C SER A 434 22.21 13.36 4.46
N TRP A 435 22.77 13.64 5.64
CA TRP A 435 23.27 14.99 5.96
C TRP A 435 24.50 15.01 6.87
N VAL A 436 24.84 13.90 7.52
CA VAL A 436 26.00 13.83 8.43
C VAL A 436 27.32 13.95 7.68
N ASP A 437 27.41 13.37 6.48
CA ASP A 437 28.56 13.41 5.58
C ASP A 437 28.51 14.60 4.60
N LYS A 438 27.97 15.73 5.07
CA LYS A 438 27.65 16.93 4.27
C LYS A 438 28.85 17.44 3.47
N SER A 439 28.87 17.12 2.17
CA SER A 439 29.52 17.97 1.17
C SER A 439 28.50 18.96 0.61
N ARG A 440 28.87 20.24 0.53
CA ARG A 440 28.03 21.29 -0.09
C ARG A 440 28.26 21.42 -1.61
N HIS A 441 29.34 20.84 -2.13
CA HIS A 441 29.74 20.96 -3.53
C HIS A 441 30.38 19.63 -3.98
N GLY A 442 30.14 19.21 -5.23
CA GLY A 442 30.73 17.98 -5.77
C GLY A 442 29.77 16.80 -5.78
N SER A 443 30.32 15.58 -5.82
CA SER A 443 29.55 14.34 -5.67
C SER A 443 29.12 14.14 -4.22
N THR A 444 28.16 13.25 -3.99
CA THR A 444 27.84 12.78 -2.63
C THR A 444 28.84 11.71 -2.20
N ALA A 445 29.18 11.69 -0.91
CA ALA A 445 30.06 10.65 -0.37
C ALA A 445 29.51 9.23 -0.59
N THR A 446 28.18 9.05 -0.57
CA THR A 446 27.55 7.77 -0.92
C THR A 446 27.87 7.35 -2.34
N MET A 447 27.81 8.28 -3.31
CA MET A 447 28.11 7.99 -4.70
C MET A 447 29.61 7.73 -4.93
N GLU A 448 30.48 8.48 -4.25
CA GLU A 448 31.93 8.25 -4.27
C GLU A 448 32.26 6.84 -3.76
N CYS A 449 31.76 6.47 -2.58
CA CYS A 449 31.96 5.13 -2.04
C CYS A 449 31.37 4.04 -2.95
N TRP A 450 30.25 4.29 -3.61
CA TRP A 450 29.64 3.34 -4.54
C TRP A 450 30.47 3.10 -5.79
N ILE A 451 31.11 4.14 -6.33
CA ILE A 451 31.98 4.04 -7.52
C ILE A 451 33.29 3.32 -7.20
N GLU A 452 33.78 3.45 -5.97
CA GLU A 452 34.96 2.71 -5.51
C GLU A 452 34.63 1.24 -5.23
N LEU A 453 33.42 0.95 -4.74
CA LEU A 453 32.97 -0.41 -4.44
C LEU A 453 32.66 -1.23 -5.72
N LYS A 454 32.32 -0.56 -6.83
CA LYS A 454 32.12 -1.16 -8.16
C LYS A 454 33.43 -1.33 -8.94
#